data_AF-A0A8B6XX68-F1
#
_entry.id   AF-A0A8B6XX68-F1
#
_cell.length_a   1.000
_cell.length_b   1.000
_cell.length_c   1.000
_cell.angle_alpha   90.00
_cell.angle_beta   90.00
_cell.angle_gamma   90.00
#
_symmetry.space_group_name_H-M   'P 1'
#
loop_
_entity.id
_entity.type
_entity.pdbx_description
1 polymer ?
#
loop_
_entity_poly.entity_id
_entity_poly.type
_entity_poly.pdbx_seq_one_letter_code
_entity_poly.pdbx_strand_id
1 'polypeptide(L)'
;MVVMAEAFLQNIERKALDIATICTCEPKTFVRYVDDCHARFNSIKQQQMFLNILNEQNPAIKYTVELENHQKQLNFLDVNITNIMHGAYEFQIHRKEAITNIQLKPNSNINPNIITGVFKGFLCRAKRLCSQKYLKQEIDFPIEVFVENGHNKNNLINIARNFLKNELKNTNYKPTDNQPFIKLPWIPIVGPKLRKELTVIFTSAPNLNNILCNNKTKLPPNTNPGVYELK
;
A
#
# COMPACT_ATOMS: atom_id res chain seq x y z
N MET A 1 -5.96 -19.67 2.66
CA MET A 1 -7.30 -19.23 2.19
C MET A 1 -7.21 -18.37 0.94
N VAL A 2 -6.37 -17.33 0.89
CA VAL A 2 -6.21 -16.44 -0.30
C VAL A 2 -5.81 -17.18 -1.58
N VAL A 3 -4.96 -18.21 -1.50
CA VAL A 3 -4.45 -18.94 -2.68
C VAL A 3 -5.56 -19.63 -3.48
N MET A 4 -6.57 -20.21 -2.82
CA MET A 4 -7.66 -20.91 -3.50
C MET A 4 -8.61 -19.94 -4.21
N ALA A 5 -8.91 -18.81 -3.57
CA ALA A 5 -9.72 -17.76 -4.17
C ALA A 5 -9.02 -17.18 -5.41
N GLU A 6 -7.72 -16.92 -5.30
CA GLU A 6 -6.88 -16.45 -6.40
C GLU A 6 -6.89 -17.41 -7.59
N ALA A 7 -6.61 -18.71 -7.35
CA ALA A 7 -6.62 -19.72 -8.41
C ALA A 7 -7.99 -19.86 -9.09
N PHE A 8 -9.07 -19.75 -8.31
CA PHE A 8 -10.43 -19.83 -8.82
C PHE A 8 -10.79 -18.65 -9.72
N LEU A 9 -10.52 -17.41 -9.28
CA LEU A 9 -10.77 -16.19 -10.07
C LEU A 9 -9.92 -16.19 -11.35
N GLN A 10 -8.64 -16.54 -11.27
CA GLN A 10 -7.77 -16.66 -12.44
C GLN A 10 -8.32 -17.63 -13.48
N ASN A 11 -8.87 -18.77 -13.04
CA ASN A 11 -9.44 -19.75 -13.96
C ASN A 11 -10.70 -19.22 -14.66
N ILE A 12 -11.57 -18.49 -13.94
CA ILE A 12 -12.76 -17.86 -14.51
C ILE A 12 -12.37 -16.78 -15.52
N GLU A 13 -11.47 -15.88 -15.13
CA GLU A 13 -11.03 -14.74 -15.93
C GLU A 13 -10.33 -15.21 -17.21
N ARG A 14 -9.48 -16.24 -17.12
CA ARG A 14 -8.82 -16.83 -18.29
C ARG A 14 -9.84 -17.31 -19.33
N LYS A 15 -10.85 -18.07 -18.91
CA LYS A 15 -11.90 -18.55 -19.82
C LYS A 15 -12.66 -17.39 -20.46
N ALA A 16 -12.97 -16.35 -19.68
CA ALA A 16 -13.62 -15.15 -20.20
C ALA A 16 -12.76 -14.43 -21.24
N LEU A 17 -11.45 -14.30 -21.00
CA LEU A 17 -10.50 -13.68 -21.94
C LEU A 17 -10.36 -14.48 -23.24
N ASP A 18 -10.35 -15.81 -23.16
CA ASP A 18 -10.31 -16.70 -24.33
C ASP A 18 -11.57 -16.47 -25.21
N ILE A 19 -12.75 -16.41 -24.60
CA ILE A 19 -14.01 -16.12 -25.30
C ILE A 19 -14.02 -14.70 -25.87
N ALA A 20 -13.54 -13.71 -25.10
CA ALA A 20 -13.51 -12.31 -25.51
C ALA A 20 -12.69 -12.08 -26.78
N THR A 21 -11.60 -12.85 -26.93
CA THR A 21 -10.73 -12.84 -28.12
C THR A 21 -11.48 -13.32 -29.36
N ILE A 22 -12.29 -14.37 -29.22
CA ILE A 22 -13.13 -14.90 -30.31
C ILE A 22 -14.23 -13.90 -30.68
N CYS A 23 -14.83 -13.26 -29.67
CA CYS A 23 -15.92 -12.31 -29.86
C CYS A 23 -15.45 -10.88 -30.21
N THR A 24 -14.14 -10.62 -30.38
CA THR A 24 -13.56 -9.29 -30.68
C THR A 24 -13.95 -8.19 -29.68
N CYS A 25 -14.02 -8.56 -28.40
CA CYS A 25 -14.34 -7.67 -27.28
C CYS A 25 -13.28 -7.74 -26.16
N GLU A 26 -12.06 -8.15 -26.51
CA GLU A 26 -10.95 -8.25 -25.59
C GLU A 26 -10.55 -6.87 -25.00
N PRO A 27 -10.21 -6.83 -23.70
CA PRO A 27 -9.68 -5.62 -23.09
C PRO A 27 -8.28 -5.31 -23.64
N LYS A 28 -7.97 -4.04 -23.86
CA LYS A 28 -6.61 -3.55 -24.16
C LYS A 28 -5.63 -3.93 -23.05
N THR A 29 -6.10 -3.86 -21.82
CA THR A 29 -5.37 -4.25 -20.61
C THR A 29 -6.38 -4.75 -19.61
N PHE A 30 -6.06 -5.85 -18.93
CA PHE A 30 -6.82 -6.39 -17.81
C PHE A 30 -5.84 -6.72 -16.70
N VAL A 31 -5.97 -6.05 -15.56
CA VAL A 31 -5.15 -6.29 -14.37
C VAL A 31 -6.06 -6.50 -13.19
N ARG A 32 -5.70 -7.42 -12.29
CA ARG A 32 -6.44 -7.69 -11.06
C ARG A 32 -5.53 -7.61 -9.85
N TYR A 33 -6.06 -7.05 -8.77
CA TYR A 33 -5.47 -7.08 -7.45
C TYR A 33 -6.48 -7.68 -6.47
N VAL A 34 -6.27 -8.94 -6.09
CA VAL A 34 -7.19 -9.71 -5.23
C VAL A 34 -8.59 -9.78 -5.87
N ASP A 35 -9.55 -8.98 -5.44
CA ASP A 35 -10.93 -8.92 -5.95
C ASP A 35 -11.18 -7.76 -6.91
N ASP A 36 -10.34 -6.71 -6.89
CA ASP A 36 -10.51 -5.53 -7.73
C ASP A 36 -9.83 -5.68 -9.10
N CYS A 37 -10.58 -5.46 -10.17
CA CYS A 37 -10.09 -5.49 -11.55
C CYS A 37 -10.08 -4.11 -12.19
N HIS A 38 -9.05 -3.80 -12.98
CA HIS A 38 -9.01 -2.64 -13.85
C HIS A 38 -8.83 -3.09 -15.31
N ALA A 39 -9.76 -2.66 -16.15
CA ALA A 39 -9.81 -3.05 -17.55
C ALA A 39 -9.99 -1.83 -18.47
N ARG A 40 -9.37 -1.85 -19.66
CA ARG A 40 -9.51 -0.78 -20.66
C ARG A 40 -10.07 -1.34 -21.97
N PHE A 41 -11.00 -0.62 -22.58
CA PHE A 41 -11.65 -1.01 -23.84
C PHE A 41 -11.62 0.12 -24.87
N ASN A 42 -11.89 -0.18 -26.14
CA ASN A 42 -12.08 0.86 -27.16
C ASN A 42 -13.46 1.54 -27.05
N SER A 43 -14.46 0.81 -26.57
CA SER A 43 -15.83 1.30 -26.48
C SER A 43 -16.55 0.69 -25.29
N ILE A 44 -17.58 1.40 -24.81
CA ILE A 44 -18.48 0.93 -23.75
C ILE A 44 -19.20 -0.36 -24.21
N LYS A 45 -19.51 -0.50 -25.50
CA LYS A 45 -20.13 -1.71 -26.05
C LYS A 45 -19.26 -2.96 -25.85
N GLN A 46 -17.96 -2.88 -26.17
CA GLN A 46 -17.03 -3.99 -25.94
C GLN A 46 -16.88 -4.30 -24.45
N GLN A 47 -16.78 -3.26 -23.61
CA GLN A 47 -16.75 -3.43 -22.16
C GLN A 47 -17.98 -4.18 -21.63
N GLN A 48 -19.18 -3.83 -22.09
CA GLN A 48 -20.42 -4.48 -21.66
C GLN A 48 -20.49 -5.93 -22.14
N MET A 49 -20.06 -6.21 -23.37
CA MET A 49 -19.96 -7.58 -23.88
C MET A 49 -19.02 -8.43 -23.02
N PHE A 50 -17.85 -7.90 -22.69
CA PHE A 50 -16.91 -8.58 -21.81
C PHE A 50 -17.45 -8.82 -20.40
N LEU A 51 -18.17 -7.84 -19.83
CA LEU A 51 -18.83 -7.98 -18.54
C LEU A 51 -19.88 -9.10 -18.53
N ASN A 52 -20.61 -9.27 -19.64
CA ASN A 52 -21.58 -10.36 -19.79
C ASN A 52 -20.84 -11.71 -19.84
N ILE A 53 -19.79 -11.82 -20.65
CA ILE A 53 -18.96 -13.02 -20.74
C ILE A 53 -18.39 -13.40 -19.36
N LEU A 54 -17.84 -12.46 -18.61
CA LEU A 54 -17.33 -12.69 -17.24
C LEU A 54 -18.42 -13.27 -16.33
N ASN A 55 -19.62 -12.70 -16.38
CA ASN A 55 -20.75 -13.12 -15.56
C ASN A 55 -21.38 -14.46 -15.99
N GLU A 56 -21.13 -14.92 -17.21
CA GLU A 56 -21.59 -16.24 -17.70
C GLU A 56 -20.67 -17.39 -17.24
N GLN A 57 -19.43 -17.08 -16.81
CA GLN A 57 -18.46 -18.13 -16.46
C GLN A 57 -18.84 -18.93 -15.22
N ASN A 58 -19.51 -18.32 -14.25
CA ASN A 58 -19.93 -19.00 -13.03
C ASN A 58 -21.11 -18.29 -12.35
N PRO A 59 -22.21 -19.00 -12.04
CA PRO A 59 -23.39 -18.40 -11.40
C PRO A 59 -23.14 -17.91 -9.97
N ALA A 60 -22.10 -18.38 -9.30
CA ALA A 60 -21.77 -18.00 -7.92
C ALA A 60 -20.97 -16.69 -7.82
N ILE A 61 -20.44 -16.17 -8.93
CA ILE A 61 -19.65 -14.93 -8.96
C ILE A 61 -20.33 -13.92 -9.88
N LYS A 62 -20.54 -12.71 -9.36
CA LYS A 62 -21.08 -11.60 -10.14
C LYS A 62 -20.06 -10.47 -10.19
N TYR A 63 -19.58 -10.17 -11.39
CA TYR A 63 -18.78 -8.99 -11.67
C TYR A 63 -19.70 -7.78 -11.85
N THR A 64 -19.30 -6.68 -11.23
CA THR A 64 -19.86 -5.34 -11.39
C THR A 64 -18.80 -4.42 -11.98
N VAL A 65 -19.23 -3.32 -12.60
CA VAL A 65 -18.31 -2.36 -13.22
C VAL A 65 -18.60 -0.95 -12.73
N GLU A 66 -17.54 -0.21 -12.44
CA GLU A 66 -17.56 1.24 -12.31
C GLU A 66 -16.95 1.83 -13.58
N LEU A 67 -17.61 2.83 -14.15
CA LEU A 67 -17.15 3.53 -15.35
C LEU A 67 -16.51 4.86 -15.00
N GLU A 68 -15.67 5.36 -15.89
CA GLU A 68 -15.14 6.71 -15.78
C GLU A 68 -16.28 7.74 -15.62
N ASN A 69 -16.13 8.69 -14.72
CA ASN A 69 -17.10 9.76 -14.50
C ASN A 69 -17.06 10.80 -15.65
N HIS A 70 -17.92 11.83 -15.57
CA HIS A 70 -17.95 12.90 -16.58
C HIS A 70 -16.63 13.67 -16.74
N GLN A 71 -15.75 13.64 -15.74
CA GLN A 71 -14.41 14.24 -15.75
C GLN A 71 -13.33 13.26 -16.24
N LYS A 72 -13.73 12.08 -16.74
CA LYS A 72 -12.86 10.98 -17.17
C LYS A 72 -11.97 10.44 -16.05
N GLN A 73 -12.52 10.40 -14.84
CA GLN A 73 -11.84 9.89 -13.66
C GLN A 73 -12.42 8.55 -13.22
N LEU A 74 -11.54 7.67 -12.76
CA LEU A 74 -11.89 6.39 -12.17
C LEU A 74 -10.98 6.11 -10.98
N ASN A 75 -11.57 5.70 -9.86
CA ASN A 75 -10.80 5.27 -8.70
C ASN A 75 -10.41 3.80 -8.86
N PHE A 76 -9.16 3.47 -8.56
CA PHE A 76 -8.69 2.10 -8.49
C PHE A 76 -7.69 1.96 -7.35
N LEU A 77 -8.03 1.15 -6.34
CA LEU A 77 -7.28 1.02 -5.10
C LEU A 77 -7.03 2.39 -4.44
N ASP A 78 -5.76 2.72 -4.17
CA ASP A 78 -5.31 3.97 -3.55
C ASP A 78 -5.16 5.14 -4.55
N VAL A 79 -5.58 4.98 -5.81
CA VAL A 79 -5.28 5.94 -6.88
C VAL A 79 -6.56 6.42 -7.56
N ASN A 80 -6.67 7.74 -7.75
CA ASN A 80 -7.62 8.34 -8.68
C ASN A 80 -6.91 8.55 -10.02
N ILE A 81 -7.40 7.87 -11.04
CA ILE A 81 -6.84 7.87 -12.38
C ILE A 81 -7.66 8.85 -13.21
N THR A 82 -7.02 9.85 -13.80
CA THR A 82 -7.65 10.79 -14.74
C THR A 82 -7.14 10.51 -16.15
N ASN A 83 -8.04 10.19 -17.08
CA ASN A 83 -7.71 9.92 -18.48
C ASN A 83 -7.59 11.24 -19.25
N ILE A 84 -6.35 11.61 -19.60
CA ILE A 84 -6.05 12.85 -20.35
C ILE A 84 -6.03 12.63 -21.88
N MET A 85 -6.64 11.54 -22.34
CA MET A 85 -6.75 11.12 -23.75
C MET A 85 -5.44 10.59 -24.34
N HIS A 86 -5.53 9.97 -25.53
CA HIS A 86 -4.40 9.41 -26.28
C HIS A 86 -3.53 8.42 -25.50
N GLY A 87 -4.13 7.70 -24.55
CA GLY A 87 -3.43 6.70 -23.73
C GLY A 87 -2.56 7.29 -22.62
N ALA A 88 -2.63 8.59 -22.38
CA ALA A 88 -1.96 9.24 -21.27
C ALA A 88 -2.90 9.40 -20.07
N TYR A 89 -2.33 9.31 -18.86
CA TYR A 89 -3.08 9.36 -17.60
C TYR A 89 -2.36 10.26 -16.60
N GLU A 90 -3.17 10.92 -15.79
CA GLU A 90 -2.71 11.57 -14.58
C GLU A 90 -3.20 10.81 -13.34
N PHE A 91 -2.44 10.90 -12.26
CA PHE A 91 -2.67 10.13 -11.05
C PHE A 91 -2.68 11.03 -9.81
N GLN A 92 -3.63 10.77 -8.92
CA GLN A 92 -3.79 11.41 -7.61
C GLN A 92 -4.05 10.34 -6.54
N ILE A 93 -3.88 10.66 -5.26
CA ILE A 93 -4.23 9.69 -4.20
C ILE A 93 -5.74 9.71 -4.03
N HIS A 94 -6.38 8.56 -4.22
CA HIS A 94 -7.77 8.38 -3.84
C HIS A 94 -7.88 8.20 -2.32
N ARG A 95 -8.81 8.92 -1.70
CA ARG A 95 -9.13 8.82 -0.28
C ARG A 95 -10.62 8.53 -0.18
N LYS A 96 -10.99 7.47 0.55
CA LYS A 96 -12.39 7.16 0.84
C LYS A 96 -13.00 8.26 1.69
N GLU A 97 -14.29 8.55 1.47
CA GLU A 97 -15.03 9.59 2.21
C GLU A 97 -15.07 9.31 3.72
N ALA A 98 -15.03 8.04 4.13
CA ALA A 98 -15.07 7.62 5.53
C ALA A 98 -13.74 7.82 6.29
N ILE A 99 -12.74 8.52 5.75
CA ILE A 99 -11.47 8.75 6.44
C ILE A 99 -11.65 9.69 7.63
N THR A 100 -11.23 9.26 8.82
CA THR A 100 -11.37 10.03 10.07
C THR A 100 -10.20 10.98 10.35
N ASN A 101 -9.22 11.03 9.45
CA ASN A 101 -7.93 11.73 9.63
C ASN A 101 -7.16 11.40 10.92
N ILE A 102 -7.51 10.32 11.63
CA ILE A 102 -6.82 9.94 12.88
C ILE A 102 -5.43 9.35 12.55
N GLN A 103 -4.39 9.90 13.18
CA GLN A 103 -3.01 9.43 13.08
C GLN A 103 -2.40 9.14 14.45
N LEU A 104 -1.19 8.53 14.45
CA LEU A 104 -0.42 8.30 15.67
C LEU A 104 -0.18 9.61 16.41
N LYS A 105 -0.59 9.68 17.69
CA LYS A 105 -0.43 10.89 18.50
C LYS A 105 1.04 11.12 18.90
N PRO A 106 1.52 12.37 18.95
CA PRO A 106 2.91 12.69 19.27
C PRO A 106 3.32 12.28 20.70
N ASN A 107 2.37 12.26 21.63
CA ASN A 107 2.56 11.87 23.03
C ASN A 107 2.26 10.38 23.29
N SER A 108 2.08 9.58 22.23
CA SER A 108 1.94 8.13 22.38
C SER A 108 3.24 7.49 22.89
N ASN A 109 3.14 6.35 23.58
CA ASN A 109 4.28 5.59 24.09
C ASN A 109 5.02 4.83 22.95
N ILE A 110 5.29 5.51 21.84
CA ILE A 110 5.84 4.95 20.61
C ILE A 110 7.13 5.70 20.29
N ASN A 111 8.11 4.99 19.73
CA ASN A 111 9.35 5.61 19.28
C ASN A 111 9.05 6.70 18.22
N PRO A 112 9.51 7.96 18.39
CA PRO A 112 9.29 9.04 17.44
C PRO A 112 9.76 8.71 16.00
N ASN A 113 10.73 7.81 15.86
CA ASN A 113 11.19 7.34 14.55
C ASN A 113 10.10 6.55 13.80
N ILE A 114 9.22 5.84 14.51
CA ILE A 114 8.10 5.12 13.91
C ILE A 114 7.08 6.12 13.38
N ILE A 115 6.70 7.12 14.19
CA ILE A 115 5.81 8.21 13.77
C ILE A 115 6.37 8.92 12.53
N THR A 116 7.66 9.26 12.56
CA THR A 116 8.37 9.88 11.43
C THR A 116 8.39 8.95 10.21
N GLY A 117 8.55 7.64 10.41
CA GLY A 117 8.52 6.63 9.35
C GLY A 117 7.15 6.53 8.69
N VAL A 118 6.08 6.54 9.48
CA VAL A 118 4.69 6.57 8.97
C VAL A 118 4.46 7.83 8.14
N PHE A 119 4.84 9.01 8.66
CA PHE A 119 4.72 10.26 7.92
C PHE A 119 5.50 10.23 6.60
N LYS A 120 6.76 9.75 6.62
CA LYS A 120 7.55 9.54 5.39
C LYS A 120 6.91 8.54 4.42
N GLY A 121 6.20 7.53 4.94
CA GLY A 121 5.43 6.59 4.14
C GLY A 121 4.37 7.30 3.29
N PHE A 122 3.63 8.25 3.87
CA PHE A 122 2.70 9.09 3.12
C PHE A 122 3.39 9.90 2.02
N LEU A 123 4.53 10.53 2.33
CA LEU A 123 5.30 11.30 1.36
C LEU A 123 5.83 10.43 0.21
N CYS A 124 6.33 9.24 0.53
CA CYS A 124 6.79 8.26 -0.44
C CYS A 124 5.65 7.82 -1.35
N ARG A 125 4.46 7.57 -0.78
CA ARG A 125 3.26 7.22 -1.56
C ARG A 125 2.87 8.34 -2.53
N ALA A 126 2.79 9.59 -2.06
CA ALA A 126 2.48 10.75 -2.91
C ALA A 126 3.50 10.89 -4.05
N LYS A 127 4.79 10.80 -3.75
CA LYS A 127 5.85 10.92 -4.77
C LYS A 127 5.84 9.79 -5.80
N ARG A 128 5.54 8.56 -5.39
CA ARG A 128 5.55 7.39 -6.28
C ARG A 128 4.33 7.31 -7.18
N LEU A 129 3.17 7.74 -6.67
CA LEU A 129 1.89 7.53 -7.36
C LEU A 129 1.41 8.78 -8.09
N CYS A 130 1.66 9.98 -7.56
CA CYS A 130 1.02 11.19 -8.10
C CYS A 130 1.78 11.78 -9.27
N SER A 131 1.02 12.31 -10.24
CA SER A 131 1.57 13.19 -11.26
C SER A 131 2.08 14.49 -10.64
N GLN A 132 3.14 15.06 -11.24
CA GLN A 132 3.85 16.23 -10.72
C GLN A 132 2.92 17.42 -10.38
N LYS A 133 1.84 17.60 -11.16
CA LYS A 133 0.81 18.63 -10.96
C LYS A 133 0.13 18.55 -9.59
N TYR A 134 -0.11 17.35 -9.07
CA TYR A 134 -0.84 17.12 -7.82
C TYR A 134 0.08 16.87 -6.64
N LEU A 135 1.36 16.61 -6.88
CA LEU A 135 2.33 16.22 -5.87
C LEU A 135 2.39 17.18 -4.68
N LYS A 136 2.31 18.50 -4.92
CA LYS A 136 2.33 19.49 -3.84
C LYS A 136 1.15 19.33 -2.88
N GLN A 137 -0.06 19.31 -3.43
CA GLN A 137 -1.29 19.11 -2.65
C GLN A 137 -1.25 17.78 -1.88
N GLU A 138 -0.71 16.73 -2.51
CA GLU A 138 -0.62 15.40 -1.94
C GLU A 138 0.43 15.28 -0.82
N ILE A 139 1.41 16.18 -0.77
CA ILE A 139 2.37 16.35 0.32
C ILE A 139 1.81 17.25 1.43
N ASP A 140 1.07 18.30 1.07
CA ASP A 140 0.47 19.23 2.03
C ASP A 140 -0.62 18.54 2.86
N PHE A 141 -1.41 17.65 2.26
CA PHE A 141 -2.45 16.89 2.96
C PHE A 141 -1.95 16.12 4.20
N PRO A 142 -0.94 15.22 4.13
CA PRO A 142 -0.46 14.53 5.33
C PRO A 142 0.17 15.49 6.35
N ILE A 143 0.69 16.65 5.95
CA ILE A 143 1.15 17.68 6.90
C ILE A 143 -0.04 18.19 7.71
N GLU A 144 -1.12 18.59 7.05
CA GLU A 144 -2.34 19.09 7.69
C GLU A 144 -2.94 18.05 8.63
N VAL A 145 -3.10 16.82 8.15
CA VAL A 145 -3.62 15.71 8.96
C VAL A 145 -2.76 15.46 10.20
N PHE A 146 -1.43 15.48 10.10
CA PHE A 146 -0.59 15.31 11.29
C PHE A 146 -0.67 16.53 12.22
N VAL A 147 -0.79 17.75 11.71
CA VAL A 147 -0.99 18.95 12.54
C VAL A 147 -2.31 18.87 13.31
N GLU A 148 -3.40 18.44 12.68
CA GLU A 148 -4.69 18.16 13.35
C GLU A 148 -4.55 17.12 14.48
N ASN A 149 -3.59 16.20 14.35
CA ASN A 149 -3.29 15.20 15.37
C ASN A 149 -2.32 15.68 16.47
N GLY A 150 -1.95 16.97 16.48
CA GLY A 150 -1.13 17.60 17.52
C GLY A 150 0.37 17.66 17.21
N HIS A 151 0.79 17.30 16.00
CA HIS A 151 2.21 17.36 15.61
C HIS A 151 2.65 18.79 15.28
N ASN A 152 3.92 19.10 15.52
CA ASN A 152 4.47 20.42 15.21
C ASN A 152 4.63 20.63 13.70
N LYS A 153 3.95 21.63 13.14
CA LYS A 153 3.96 21.96 11.70
C LYS A 153 5.36 22.21 11.14
N ASN A 154 6.20 23.00 11.83
CA ASN A 154 7.54 23.34 11.35
C ASN A 154 8.43 22.09 11.24
N ASN A 155 8.32 21.18 12.20
CA ASN A 155 9.05 19.90 12.17
C ASN A 155 8.61 19.05 10.97
N LEU A 156 7.29 18.93 10.72
CA LEU A 156 6.76 18.16 9.58
C LEU A 156 7.23 18.74 8.24
N ILE A 157 7.17 20.06 8.06
CA ILE A 157 7.63 20.71 6.83
C ILE A 157 9.14 20.48 6.66
N ASN A 158 9.94 20.57 7.73
CA ASN A 158 11.37 20.29 7.66
C ASN A 158 11.65 18.82 7.26
N ILE A 159 10.90 17.87 7.82
CA ILE A 159 10.99 16.45 7.45
C ILE A 159 10.63 16.25 5.98
N ALA A 160 9.53 16.86 5.50
CA ALA A 160 9.10 16.75 4.11
C ALA A 160 10.12 17.36 3.15
N ARG A 161 10.62 18.56 3.43
CA ARG A 161 11.69 19.19 2.62
C ARG A 161 12.95 18.32 2.56
N ASN A 162 13.39 17.76 3.68
CA ASN A 162 14.56 16.90 3.73
C ASN A 162 14.33 15.57 2.99
N PHE A 163 13.13 14.99 3.10
CA PHE A 163 12.75 13.78 2.38
C PHE A 163 12.85 13.97 0.87
N LEU A 164 12.29 15.07 0.36
CA LEU A 164 12.31 15.38 -1.07
C LEU A 164 13.72 15.65 -1.60
N LYS A 165 14.62 16.22 -0.78
CA LYS A 165 16.02 16.48 -1.14
C LYS A 165 16.91 15.24 -1.11
N ASN A 166 16.74 14.36 -0.11
CA ASN A 166 17.74 13.33 0.20
C ASN A 166 17.67 12.06 -0.66
N GLU A 167 16.56 11.79 -1.35
CA GLU A 167 16.45 10.61 -2.22
C GLU A 167 17.28 10.67 -3.51
N LEU A 168 17.98 11.78 -3.78
CA LEU A 168 19.00 11.84 -4.84
C LEU A 168 20.31 11.13 -4.45
N LYS A 169 20.45 10.71 -3.19
CA LYS A 169 21.63 9.98 -2.72
C LYS A 169 21.28 8.50 -2.64
N ASN A 170 21.65 7.75 -3.69
CA ASN A 170 21.77 6.30 -3.60
C ASN A 170 22.72 5.96 -2.44
N THR A 171 22.15 5.61 -1.30
CA THR A 171 22.94 5.06 -0.20
C THR A 171 23.28 3.64 -0.61
N ASN A 172 24.46 3.45 -1.20
CA ASN A 172 25.08 2.13 -1.28
C ASN A 172 25.12 1.59 0.15
N TYR A 173 24.25 0.62 0.44
CA TYR A 173 24.22 -0.05 1.73
C TYR A 173 25.53 -0.79 1.86
N LYS A 174 26.49 -0.17 2.56
CA LYS A 174 27.66 -0.87 3.05
C LYS A 174 27.22 -1.53 4.35
N PRO A 175 27.30 -2.86 4.50
CA PRO A 175 27.03 -3.48 5.78
C PRO A 175 28.05 -2.93 6.78
N THR A 176 27.59 -2.10 7.71
CA THR A 176 28.42 -1.54 8.78
C THR A 176 28.46 -2.51 9.95
N ASP A 177 29.66 -3.02 10.16
CA ASP A 177 30.36 -3.31 11.42
C ASP A 177 29.67 -4.19 12.48
N ASN A 178 30.36 -5.27 12.88
CA ASN A 178 29.98 -6.27 13.88
C ASN A 178 29.99 -5.72 15.34
N GLN A 179 29.59 -4.47 15.55
CA GLN A 179 29.58 -3.90 16.89
C GLN A 179 28.44 -4.49 17.72
N PRO A 180 28.70 -4.93 18.96
CA PRO A 180 27.66 -5.43 19.84
C PRO A 180 26.66 -4.31 20.14
N PHE A 181 25.38 -4.60 19.97
CA PHE A 181 24.28 -3.68 20.26
C PHE A 181 23.26 -4.36 21.17
N ILE A 182 22.57 -3.55 21.97
CA ILE A 182 21.54 -4.03 22.89
C ILE A 182 20.17 -3.79 22.27
N LYS A 183 19.32 -4.82 22.26
CA LYS A 183 17.90 -4.71 21.85
C LYS A 183 17.04 -4.42 23.07
N LEU A 184 16.29 -3.33 23.05
CA LEU A 184 15.40 -2.94 24.16
C LEU A 184 14.04 -2.46 23.63
N PRO A 185 12.96 -2.60 24.41
CA PRO A 185 11.70 -1.92 24.10
C PRO A 185 11.88 -0.39 24.19
N TRP A 186 11.10 0.35 23.39
CA TRP A 186 11.06 1.80 23.52
C TRP A 186 10.40 2.20 24.85
N ILE A 187 11.11 3.01 25.64
CA ILE A 187 10.61 3.60 26.88
C ILE A 187 10.89 5.11 26.80
N PRO A 188 9.89 6.00 26.69
CA PRO A 188 10.05 7.41 26.33
C PRO A 188 11.03 8.21 27.19
N ILE A 189 11.13 7.88 28.48
CA ILE A 189 12.01 8.59 29.43
C ILE A 189 13.39 7.92 29.51
N VAL A 190 13.43 6.58 29.46
CA VAL A 190 14.63 5.79 29.71
C VAL A 190 15.41 5.55 28.42
N GLY A 191 14.72 5.23 27.32
CA GLY A 191 15.30 4.98 26.01
C GLY A 191 16.21 6.10 25.51
N PRO A 192 15.76 7.36 25.46
CA PRO A 192 16.61 8.47 25.05
C PRO A 192 17.86 8.66 25.92
N LYS A 193 17.78 8.35 27.22
CA LYS A 193 18.94 8.41 28.13
C LYS A 193 19.91 7.26 27.84
N LEU A 194 19.42 6.03 27.74
CA LEU A 194 20.24 4.86 27.44
C LEU A 194 20.96 4.96 26.10
N ARG A 195 20.33 5.57 25.08
CA ARG A 195 20.97 5.78 23.78
C ARG A 195 22.21 6.70 23.83
N LYS A 196 22.34 7.55 24.87
CA LYS A 196 23.52 8.41 25.02
C LYS A 196 24.75 7.64 25.53
N GLU A 197 24.53 6.53 26.22
CA GLU A 197 25.59 5.77 26.89
C GLU A 197 25.86 4.41 26.22
N LEU A 198 24.89 3.86 25.49
CA LEU A 198 24.93 2.52 24.92
C LEU A 198 24.49 2.51 23.46
N THR A 199 25.05 1.59 22.67
CA THR A 199 24.58 1.27 21.31
C THR A 199 23.29 0.46 21.39
N VAL A 200 22.15 1.17 21.45
CA VAL A 200 20.82 0.55 21.62
C VAL A 200 19.99 0.60 20.35
N ILE A 201 19.41 -0.54 19.98
CA ILE A 201 18.35 -0.65 18.98
C ILE A 201 17.02 -0.86 19.71
N PHE A 202 16.04 0.01 19.42
CA PHE A 202 14.71 -0.13 19.98
C PHE A 202 13.85 -1.06 19.12
N THR A 203 13.28 -2.10 19.73
CA THR A 203 12.39 -3.05 19.09
C THR A 203 11.04 -3.08 19.79
N SER A 204 10.02 -3.64 19.14
CA SER A 204 8.75 -3.95 19.80
C SER A 204 8.98 -4.95 20.94
N ALA A 205 8.31 -4.75 22.08
CA ALA A 205 8.23 -5.79 23.10
C ALA A 205 7.43 -7.01 22.56
N PRO A 206 7.67 -8.23 23.07
CA PRO A 206 6.78 -9.35 22.80
C PRO A 206 5.35 -8.98 23.15
N ASN A 207 4.40 -9.22 22.25
CA ASN A 207 2.98 -9.00 22.55
C ASN A 207 2.49 -10.07 23.55
N LEU A 208 1.35 -9.80 24.19
CA LEU A 208 0.78 -10.70 25.20
C LEU A 208 0.53 -12.11 24.62
N ASN A 209 0.15 -12.20 23.34
CA ASN A 209 -0.03 -13.47 22.64
C ASN A 209 1.29 -14.26 22.54
N ASN A 210 2.42 -13.63 22.25
CA ASN A 210 3.73 -14.30 22.21
C ASN A 210 4.21 -14.71 23.60
N ILE A 211 3.79 -13.99 24.64
CA ILE A 211 4.16 -14.29 26.03
C ILE A 211 3.30 -15.44 26.57
N LEU A 212 1.98 -15.39 26.36
CA LEU A 212 1.01 -16.31 26.95
C LEU A 212 0.71 -17.51 26.07
N CYS A 213 0.70 -17.35 24.74
CA CYS A 213 0.25 -18.36 23.78
C CYS A 213 1.43 -18.91 22.97
N ASN A 214 2.25 -19.75 23.61
CA ASN A 214 3.26 -20.58 22.92
C ASN A 214 2.65 -21.87 22.33
N ASN A 215 1.42 -21.79 21.81
CA ASN A 215 0.67 -22.97 21.37
C ASN A 215 1.11 -23.50 19.99
N LYS A 216 2.01 -22.78 19.30
CA LYS A 216 2.55 -23.19 18.00
C LYS A 216 3.95 -23.76 18.18
N THR A 217 4.18 -24.95 17.66
CA THR A 217 5.52 -25.55 17.56
C THR A 217 6.44 -24.60 16.80
N LYS A 218 7.60 -24.27 17.39
CA LYS A 218 8.61 -23.49 16.68
C LYS A 218 9.09 -24.29 15.49
N LEU A 219 8.99 -23.71 14.30
CA LEU A 219 9.53 -24.37 13.12
C LEU A 219 11.07 -24.38 13.21
N PRO A 220 11.73 -25.41 12.65
CA PRO A 220 13.18 -25.43 12.52
C PRO A 220 13.70 -24.18 11.78
N PRO A 221 14.95 -23.75 12.03
CA PRO A 221 15.57 -22.70 11.23
C PRO A 221 15.48 -23.03 9.74
N ASN A 222 15.21 -22.03 8.90
CA ASN A 222 15.09 -22.13 7.43
C ASN A 222 13.87 -22.88 6.85
N THR A 223 12.87 -23.22 7.65
CA THR A 223 11.58 -23.62 7.06
C THR A 223 10.81 -22.38 6.60
N ASN A 224 10.49 -22.31 5.31
CA ASN A 224 9.68 -21.22 4.77
C ASN A 224 8.21 -21.42 5.17
N PRO A 225 7.59 -20.46 5.89
CA PRO A 225 6.15 -20.48 6.08
C PRO A 225 5.47 -20.38 4.70
N GLY A 226 4.56 -21.30 4.39
CA GLY A 226 3.74 -21.23 3.17
C GLY A 226 4.12 -22.18 2.04
N VAL A 227 5.16 -23.02 2.19
CA VAL A 227 5.42 -24.10 1.24
C VAL A 227 4.64 -25.34 1.69
N TYR A 228 3.59 -25.68 0.94
CA TYR A 228 2.80 -26.88 1.16
C TYR A 228 3.00 -27.81 -0.04
N GLU A 229 3.50 -29.01 0.22
CA GLU A 229 3.45 -30.10 -0.75
C GLU A 229 1.99 -30.59 -0.81
N LEU A 230 1.35 -30.41 -1.97
CA LEU A 230 0.04 -31.00 -2.24
C LEU A 230 0.28 -32.37 -2.85
N LYS A 231 -0.07 -33.44 -2.12
CA LYS A 231 -0.12 -34.81 -2.64
C LYS A 231 -1.48 -35.09 -3.27
#